data_AF-R7V7K8-F1
#
_entry.id   AF-R7V7K8-F1
#
_cell.length_a   1.000
_cell.length_b   1.000
_cell.length_c   1.000
_cell.angle_alpha   90.00
_cell.angle_beta   90.00
_cell.angle_gamma   90.00
#
_symmetry.space_group_name_H-M   'P 1'
#
loop_
_entity.id
_entity.type
_entity.pdbx_description
1 polymer ?
#
loop_
_entity_poly.entity_id
_entity_poly.type
_entity_poly.pdbx_seq_one_letter_code
_entity_poly.pdbx_strand_id
1 'polypeptide(L)'
;ASYPGQAHEEDGSHKEQAEEAQNRTLTTVHENILDDLVFPAEIVGKRIRIKLDGSRLIKVHLDKTQQTNIEHKLDTFTAVYKKLTGKSVTFEFPEFVL
;
A
#
# COMPACT_ATOMS: atom_id res chain seq x y z
N ALA A 1 38.55 -21.52 49.28
CA ALA A 1 37.21 -20.96 49.03
C ALA A 1 37.03 -20.88 47.53
N SER A 2 36.24 -21.79 46.96
CA SER A 2 35.90 -21.78 45.53
C SER A 2 34.62 -20.97 45.37
N TYR A 3 34.68 -19.87 44.61
CA TYR A 3 33.47 -19.23 44.09
C TYR A 3 33.31 -19.61 42.61
N PRO A 4 32.10 -20.05 42.20
CA PRO A 4 31.81 -20.52 40.86
C PRO A 4 31.45 -19.35 39.93
N GLY A 5 31.71 -19.54 38.64
CA GLY A 5 30.94 -18.98 37.52
C GLY A 5 30.79 -17.45 37.46
N GLN A 6 31.76 -16.77 36.83
CA GLN A 6 31.44 -15.52 36.13
C GLN A 6 30.78 -15.88 34.81
N ALA A 7 29.44 -15.90 34.81
CA ALA A 7 28.64 -15.98 33.61
C ALA A 7 28.86 -14.69 32.80
N HIS A 8 29.15 -14.86 31.52
CA HIS A 8 29.03 -13.79 30.54
C HIS A 8 27.54 -13.45 30.41
N GLU A 9 27.10 -12.35 31.00
CA GLU A 9 25.81 -11.73 30.68
C GLU A 9 25.90 -11.12 29.28
N GLU A 10 25.56 -11.93 28.27
CA GLU A 10 24.96 -11.41 27.06
C GLU A 10 23.50 -11.09 27.38
N ASP A 11 23.08 -9.83 27.32
CA ASP A 11 21.66 -9.52 27.27
C ASP A 11 21.37 -8.28 26.41
N GLY A 12 20.79 -8.58 25.24
CA GLY A 12 19.59 -7.93 24.74
C GLY A 12 19.70 -6.49 24.23
N SER A 13 19.91 -6.34 22.93
CA SER A 13 19.41 -5.16 22.21
C SER A 13 17.87 -5.18 22.28
N HIS A 14 17.30 -4.56 23.31
CA HIS A 14 15.88 -4.23 23.36
C HIS A 14 15.61 -3.20 22.26
N LYS A 15 15.14 -3.67 21.09
CA LYS A 15 14.44 -2.78 20.16
C LYS A 15 13.15 -2.37 20.85
N GLU A 16 13.14 -1.17 21.42
CA GLU A 16 11.93 -0.47 21.82
C GLU A 16 10.99 -0.45 20.61
N GLN A 17 10.00 -1.35 20.61
CA GLN A 17 8.85 -1.26 19.74
C GLN A 17 7.99 -0.12 20.28
N ALA A 18 8.39 1.11 19.95
CA ALA A 18 7.49 2.24 20.03
C ALA A 18 6.24 1.89 19.21
N GLU A 19 5.05 2.13 19.79
CA GLU A 19 3.77 1.98 19.11
C GLU A 19 3.87 2.64 17.72
N GLU A 20 3.84 1.82 16.68
CA GLU A 20 4.22 2.25 15.34
C GLU A 20 3.16 3.23 14.84
N ALA A 21 3.53 4.51 14.76
CA ALA A 21 2.63 5.54 14.26
C ALA A 21 2.06 5.11 12.91
N GLN A 22 0.73 5.07 12.77
CA GLN A 22 0.04 4.47 11.61
C GLN A 22 0.56 4.99 10.25
N ASN A 23 1.02 6.24 10.20
CA ASN A 23 1.59 6.87 9.00
C ASN A 23 2.90 6.22 8.50
N ARG A 24 3.53 5.34 9.26
CA ARG A 24 4.79 4.65 8.90
C ARG A 24 4.58 3.22 8.43
N THR A 25 3.36 2.71 8.53
CA THR A 25 3.05 1.34 8.10
C THR A 25 3.09 1.24 6.57
N LEU A 26 3.65 0.14 6.05
CA LEU A 26 3.70 -0.14 4.60
C LEU A 26 2.33 0.05 3.93
N THR A 27 1.26 -0.42 4.57
CA THR A 27 -0.11 -0.30 4.06
C THR A 27 -0.49 1.16 3.83
N THR A 28 -0.26 2.02 4.81
CA THR A 28 -0.55 3.47 4.73
C THR A 28 0.31 4.15 3.67
N VAL A 29 1.59 3.81 3.58
CA VAL A 29 2.47 4.35 2.52
C VAL A 29 1.95 3.95 1.13
N HIS A 30 1.52 2.70 0.96
CA HIS A 30 0.98 2.22 -0.32
C HIS A 30 -0.35 2.86 -0.68
N GLU A 31 -1.16 3.25 0.30
CA GLU A 31 -2.40 3.98 0.10
C GLU A 31 -2.13 5.43 -0.30
N ASN A 32 -1.23 6.11 0.40
CA ASN A 32 -0.84 7.50 0.09
C ASN A 32 -0.25 7.63 -1.32
N ILE A 33 0.59 6.67 -1.74
CA ILE A 33 1.12 6.65 -3.11
C ILE A 33 0.01 6.55 -4.15
N LEU A 34 -1.04 5.75 -3.89
CA LEU A 34 -2.17 5.66 -4.83
C LEU A 34 -2.90 7.00 -4.95
N ASP A 35 -3.11 7.67 -3.84
CA ASP A 35 -3.85 8.94 -3.79
C ASP A 35 -3.05 10.04 -4.52
N ASP A 36 -1.73 10.10 -4.32
CA ASP A 36 -0.86 11.08 -5.01
C ASP A 36 -0.74 10.82 -6.52
N LEU A 37 -0.76 9.55 -6.95
CA LEU A 37 -0.61 9.18 -8.36
C LEU A 37 -1.78 9.65 -9.23
N VAL A 38 -3.00 9.69 -8.67
CA VAL A 38 -4.22 9.90 -9.45
C VAL A 38 -4.69 11.34 -9.51
N PHE A 39 -3.96 12.27 -8.87
CA PHE A 39 -4.27 13.70 -8.92
C PHE A 39 -4.38 14.19 -10.39
N PRO A 40 -5.46 14.90 -10.77
CA PRO A 40 -6.47 15.59 -9.94
C PRO A 40 -7.73 14.78 -9.60
N ALA A 41 -7.78 13.49 -9.91
CA ALA A 41 -8.93 12.65 -9.60
C ALA A 41 -8.84 12.04 -8.21
N GLU A 42 -9.98 11.95 -7.53
CA GLU A 42 -10.06 11.32 -6.22
C GLU A 42 -10.49 9.86 -6.34
N ILE A 43 -10.01 9.03 -5.41
CA ILE A 43 -10.40 7.62 -5.33
C ILE A 43 -11.71 7.51 -4.57
N VAL A 44 -12.79 7.18 -5.28
CA VAL A 44 -14.13 6.99 -4.69
C VAL A 44 -14.30 5.61 -4.05
N GLY A 45 -13.44 4.65 -4.41
CA GLY A 45 -13.50 3.32 -3.83
C GLY A 45 -12.30 2.45 -4.19
N LYS A 46 -12.01 1.46 -3.35
CA LYS A 46 -10.95 0.47 -3.55
C LYS A 46 -11.54 -0.93 -3.32
N ARG A 47 -11.38 -1.85 -4.28
CA ARG A 47 -11.80 -3.24 -4.17
C ARG A 47 -10.61 -4.16 -4.41
N ILE A 48 -10.40 -5.14 -3.53
CA ILE A 48 -9.34 -6.13 -3.70
C ILE A 48 -9.95 -7.42 -4.22
N ARG A 49 -9.58 -7.82 -5.43
CA ARG A 49 -9.93 -9.13 -5.99
C ARG A 49 -8.80 -10.11 -5.71
N ILE A 50 -9.12 -11.21 -5.05
CA ILE A 50 -8.22 -12.35 -4.88
C ILE A 50 -8.51 -13.34 -6.01
N LYS A 51 -7.49 -13.70 -6.78
CA LYS A 51 -7.59 -14.71 -7.84
C LYS A 51 -7.39 -16.12 -7.26
N LEU A 52 -7.75 -17.15 -8.03
CA LEU A 52 -7.60 -18.55 -7.63
C LEU A 52 -6.13 -18.95 -7.37
N ASP A 53 -5.19 -18.27 -8.03
CA ASP A 53 -3.75 -18.42 -7.82
C ASP A 53 -3.22 -17.74 -6.55
N GLY A 54 -4.10 -17.12 -5.74
CA GLY A 54 -3.77 -16.37 -4.54
C GLY A 54 -3.25 -14.95 -4.80
N SER A 55 -3.09 -14.54 -6.06
CA SER A 55 -2.65 -13.19 -6.39
C SER A 55 -3.75 -12.16 -6.10
N ARG A 56 -3.33 -10.97 -5.66
CA ARG A 56 -4.22 -9.83 -5.36
C ARG A 56 -4.17 -8.82 -6.50
N LEU A 57 -5.36 -8.44 -6.98
CA LEU A 57 -5.55 -7.37 -7.96
C LEU A 57 -6.39 -6.27 -7.33
N ILE A 58 -5.81 -5.08 -7.24
CA ILE A 58 -6.46 -3.91 -6.62
C ILE A 58 -7.23 -3.16 -7.72
N LYS A 59 -8.55 -3.09 -7.59
CA LYS A 59 -9.43 -2.30 -8.44
C LYS A 59 -9.69 -0.96 -7.77
N VAL A 60 -9.13 0.10 -8.34
CA VAL A 60 -9.28 1.46 -7.85
C VAL A 60 -10.36 2.14 -8.68
N HIS A 61 -11.41 2.60 -8.02
CA HIS A 61 -12.48 3.36 -8.64
C HIS A 61 -12.15 4.84 -8.52
N LEU A 62 -12.05 5.52 -9.67
CA LEU A 62 -11.78 6.96 -9.73
C LEU A 62 -13.07 7.74 -9.94
N ASP A 63 -13.08 9.00 -9.51
CA ASP A 63 -14.21 9.89 -9.78
C ASP A 63 -14.42 10.07 -11.29
N LYS A 64 -15.67 9.87 -11.73
CA LYS A 64 -16.09 9.94 -13.12
C LYS A 64 -16.01 11.35 -13.69
N THR A 65 -16.08 12.38 -12.86
CA THR A 65 -16.01 13.79 -13.31
C THR A 65 -14.69 14.11 -14.00
N GLN A 66 -13.60 13.42 -13.63
CA GLN A 66 -12.25 13.64 -14.13
C GLN A 66 -11.84 12.68 -15.25
N GLN A 67 -12.76 11.83 -15.73
CA GLN A 67 -12.46 10.75 -16.68
C GLN A 67 -11.71 11.26 -17.92
N THR A 68 -12.25 12.27 -18.59
CA THR A 68 -11.66 12.84 -19.81
C THR A 68 -10.22 13.34 -19.62
N ASN A 69 -9.87 13.77 -18.42
CA ASN A 69 -8.57 14.38 -18.11
C ASN A 69 -7.49 13.35 -17.75
N ILE A 70 -7.87 12.18 -17.23
CA ILE A 70 -6.93 11.19 -16.66
C ILE A 70 -6.94 9.84 -17.36
N GLU A 71 -7.98 9.52 -18.15
CA GLU A 71 -8.18 8.20 -18.76
C GLU A 71 -6.98 7.75 -19.61
N HIS A 72 -6.38 8.67 -20.36
CA HIS A 72 -5.19 8.40 -21.18
C HIS A 72 -3.90 8.16 -20.36
N LYS A 73 -3.93 8.33 -19.03
CA LYS A 73 -2.79 8.16 -18.12
C LYS A 73 -2.87 6.87 -17.29
N LEU A 74 -4.00 6.15 -17.31
CA LEU A 74 -4.25 5.01 -16.41
C LEU A 74 -3.22 3.88 -16.56
N ASP A 75 -2.76 3.61 -17.79
CA ASP A 75 -1.72 2.62 -18.05
C ASP A 75 -0.40 3.02 -17.41
N THR A 76 -0.10 4.32 -17.40
CA THR A 76 1.11 4.86 -16.77
C THR A 76 1.02 4.72 -15.26
N PHE A 77 -0.10 5.07 -14.64
CA PHE A 77 -0.30 4.88 -13.19
C PHE A 77 -0.15 3.42 -12.77
N THR A 78 -0.70 2.50 -13.57
CA THR A 78 -0.58 1.06 -13.34
C THR A 78 0.88 0.60 -13.37
N ALA A 79 1.64 1.05 -14.37
CA ALA A 79 3.05 0.73 -14.50
C ALA A 79 3.89 1.29 -13.34
N VAL A 80 3.67 2.55 -12.97
CA VAL A 80 4.40 3.22 -11.88
C VAL A 80 4.11 2.53 -10.54
N TYR A 81 2.84 2.30 -10.21
CA TYR A 81 2.48 1.65 -8.95
C TYR A 81 3.03 0.23 -8.85
N LYS A 82 2.99 -0.53 -9.95
CA LYS A 82 3.60 -1.87 -10.03
C LYS A 82 5.11 -1.82 -9.85
N LYS A 83 5.78 -0.81 -10.40
CA LYS A 83 7.24 -0.66 -10.27
C LYS A 83 7.67 -0.29 -8.85
N LEU A 84 6.91 0.57 -8.18
CA LEU A 84 7.21 1.02 -6.81
C LEU A 84 6.84 -0.03 -5.75
N THR A 85 5.72 -0.73 -5.92
CA THR A 85 5.15 -1.58 -4.85
C THR A 85 5.13 -3.08 -5.17
N GLY A 86 5.35 -3.46 -6.43
CA GLY A 86 5.17 -4.84 -6.89
C GLY A 86 3.72 -5.32 -6.96
N LYS A 87 2.74 -4.50 -6.56
CA LYS A 87 1.32 -4.86 -6.54
C LYS A 87 0.66 -4.56 -7.88
N SER A 88 -0.25 -5.43 -8.30
CA SER A 88 -1.04 -5.23 -9.53
C SER A 88 -2.28 -4.40 -9.22
N VAL A 89 -2.43 -3.27 -9.91
CA VAL A 89 -3.56 -2.35 -9.77
C VAL A 89 -4.24 -2.16 -11.13
N THR A 90 -5.54 -1.88 -11.12
CA THR A 90 -6.33 -1.50 -12.29
C THR A 90 -7.24 -0.34 -11.91
N PHE A 91 -7.25 0.71 -12.72
CA PHE A 91 -8.09 1.89 -12.50
C PHE A 91 -9.33 1.82 -13.38
N GLU A 92 -10.51 2.09 -12.80
CA GLU A 92 -11.78 2.07 -13.51
C GLU A 92 -12.69 3.21 -13.04
N PHE A 93 -13.58 3.68 -13.92
CA PHE A 93 -14.63 4.64 -13.55
C PHE A 93 -15.93 3.88 -13.31
N PRO A 94 -16.58 4.02 -12.14
CA PRO A 94 -17.84 3.35 -11.89
C PRO A 94 -18.93 3.90 -12.83
N GLU A 95 -19.68 3.01 -13.48
CA GLU A 95 -20.78 3.41 -14.36
C GLU A 95 -22.01 3.88 -13.57
N PHE A 96 -22.20 3.39 -12.34
CA PHE A 96 -23.39 3.62 -11.52
C PHE A 96 -23.01 4.05 -10.10
N VAL A 97 -23.57 5.19 -9.68
CA VAL A 97 -23.83 5.49 -8.28
C VAL A 97 -25.30 5.11 -8.09
N LEU A 98 -25.59 4.03 -7.37
CA LEU A 98 -26.96 3.70 -6.95
C LEU A 98 -27.41 4.66 -5.85
#